data_AF-A0A371HTJ4-F1
#
_entry.id   AF-A0A371HTJ4-F1
#
_cell.length_a   1.000
_cell.length_b   1.000
_cell.length_c   1.000
_cell.angle_alpha   90.00
_cell.angle_beta   90.00
_cell.angle_gamma   90.00
#
_symmetry.space_group_name_H-M   'P 1'
#
loop_
_entity.id
_entity.type
_entity.pdbx_description
1 polymer ?
#
loop_
_entity_poly.entity_id
_entity_poly.type
_entity_poly.pdbx_seq_one_letter_code
_entity_poly.pdbx_strand_id
1 'polypeptide(L)'
;MNLTILDVVKKEVTKLLVVGIIYPISDSQWVSPLQVVPKKSGMTVMKNQHDELNSWRVCIDYRRLNQATCMDHFPLPFIDQVLEKLSGKSHYYFLDGFSS
;
A
#
# COMPACT_ATOMS: atom_id res chain seq x y z
N MET A 1 20.20 14.93 -7.47
CA MET A 1 19.28 13.89 -6.97
C MET A 1 19.41 13.83 -5.46
N ASN A 2 18.30 13.89 -4.71
CA ASN A 2 18.34 13.82 -3.25
C ASN A 2 18.69 12.39 -2.86
N LEU A 3 19.93 12.15 -2.39
CA LEU A 3 20.48 10.81 -2.12
C LEU A 3 19.53 9.96 -1.25
N THR A 4 18.83 10.61 -0.34
CA THR A 4 17.82 10.03 0.55
C THR A 4 16.63 9.38 -0.14
N ILE A 5 16.14 9.92 -1.27
CA ILE A 5 14.95 9.37 -1.96
C ILE A 5 15.29 8.06 -2.68
N LEU A 6 16.46 8.00 -3.31
CA LEU A 6 16.91 6.78 -3.99
C LEU A 6 17.16 5.64 -2.99
N ASP A 7 17.69 5.96 -1.81
CA ASP A 7 17.94 4.96 -0.76
C ASP A 7 16.63 4.38 -0.22
N VAL A 8 15.60 5.23 -0.02
CA VAL A 8 14.24 4.79 0.36
C VAL A 8 13.67 3.84 -0.69
N VAL A 9 13.73 4.21 -1.98
CA VAL A 9 13.21 3.37 -3.07
C VAL A 9 13.96 2.03 -3.15
N LYS A 10 15.30 2.05 -3.08
CA LYS A 10 16.12 0.84 -3.11
C LYS A 10 15.81 -0.10 -1.94
N LYS A 11 15.65 0.43 -0.73
CA LYS A 11 15.30 -0.35 0.47
C LYS A 11 13.95 -1.06 0.27
N GLU A 12 12.92 -0.34 -0.18
CA GLU A 12 11.59 -0.92 -0.39
C GLU A 12 11.57 -1.94 -1.54
N VAL A 13 12.18 -1.62 -2.69
CA VAL A 13 12.27 -2.55 -3.83
C VAL A 13 12.99 -3.84 -3.42
N THR A 14 14.08 -3.75 -2.66
CA THR A 14 14.81 -4.92 -2.17
C THR A 14 13.96 -5.76 -1.23
N LYS A 15 13.21 -5.11 -0.31
CA LYS A 15 12.27 -5.81 0.58
C LYS A 15 11.22 -6.57 -0.22
N LEU A 16 10.58 -5.93 -1.20
CA LEU A 16 9.55 -6.55 -2.03
C LEU A 16 10.09 -7.71 -2.89
N LEU A 17 11.34 -7.59 -3.39
CA LEU A 17 12.03 -8.68 -4.11
C LEU A 17 12.27 -9.88 -3.19
N VAL A 18 12.78 -9.66 -1.98
CA VAL A 18 13.07 -10.73 -1.00
C VAL A 18 11.81 -11.49 -0.57
N VAL A 19 10.69 -10.78 -0.40
CA VAL A 19 9.39 -11.38 -0.07
C VAL A 19 8.72 -12.03 -1.29
N GLY A 20 9.22 -11.78 -2.50
CA GLY A 20 8.67 -12.35 -3.74
C GLY A 20 7.39 -11.66 -4.24
N ILE A 21 7.11 -10.44 -3.79
CA ILE A 21 5.97 -9.64 -4.29
C ILE A 21 6.24 -9.11 -5.70
N ILE A 22 7.51 -8.81 -6.01
CA ILE A 22 7.96 -8.33 -7.32
C ILE A 22 9.12 -9.18 -7.84
N TYR A 23 9.39 -9.11 -9.14
CA TYR A 23 10.50 -9.77 -9.83
C TYR A 23 11.11 -8.85 -10.90
N PRO A 24 12.40 -9.02 -11.27
CA PRO A 24 13.01 -8.22 -12.32
C PRO A 24 12.47 -8.62 -13.71
N ILE A 25 12.19 -7.61 -14.54
CA ILE A 25 11.77 -7.77 -15.93
C ILE A 25 12.55 -6.77 -16.79
N SER A 26 13.13 -7.24 -17.90
CA SER A 26 13.99 -6.42 -18.78
C SER A 26 13.29 -6.00 -20.08
N ASP A 27 12.23 -6.68 -20.47
CA ASP A 27 11.59 -6.61 -21.79
C ASP A 27 10.17 -6.01 -21.76
N SER A 28 9.74 -5.44 -20.63
CA SER A 28 8.43 -4.80 -20.53
C SER A 28 8.35 -3.52 -21.36
N GLN A 29 7.38 -3.45 -22.26
CA GLN A 29 7.01 -2.22 -22.98
C GLN A 29 6.24 -1.23 -22.09
N TRP A 30 5.80 -1.69 -20.90
CA TRP A 30 5.00 -0.91 -19.96
C TRP A 30 5.83 -0.54 -18.73
N VAL A 31 5.78 0.74 -18.37
CA VAL A 31 6.40 1.26 -17.14
C VAL A 31 5.53 2.35 -16.55
N SER A 32 5.36 2.31 -15.22
CA SER A 32 4.69 3.36 -14.46
C SER A 32 5.71 4.05 -13.55
N PRO A 33 5.69 5.40 -13.43
CA PRO A 33 6.64 6.10 -12.59
C PRO A 33 6.38 5.84 -11.10
N LEU A 34 7.46 5.89 -10.31
CA LEU A 34 7.43 5.77 -8.85
C LEU A 34 7.40 7.16 -8.22
N GLN A 35 6.60 7.30 -7.15
CA GLN A 35 6.47 8.51 -6.37
C GLN A 35 6.73 8.20 -4.89
N VAL A 36 7.60 9.00 -4.27
CA VAL A 36 7.90 8.88 -2.84
C VAL A 36 7.17 10.00 -2.09
N VAL A 37 6.30 9.63 -1.16
CA VAL A 37 5.47 10.57 -0.40
C VAL A 37 5.72 10.43 1.10
N PRO A 38 5.82 11.53 1.87
CA PRO A 38 5.98 11.45 3.31
C PRO A 38 4.67 11.00 3.97
N LYS A 39 4.74 10.12 4.97
CA LYS A 39 3.58 9.79 5.81
C LYS A 39 3.27 10.99 6.71
N LYS A 40 2.00 11.41 6.76
CA LYS A 40 1.56 12.51 7.63
C LYS A 40 1.84 12.18 9.10
N SER A 41 2.45 13.11 9.85
CA SER A 41 2.99 12.89 11.20
C SER A 41 1.94 12.74 12.34
N GLY A 42 0.71 12.33 12.03
CA GLY A 42 -0.39 12.17 13.00
C GLY A 42 -0.79 10.71 13.30
N MET A 43 -0.29 9.73 12.53
CA MET A 43 -0.39 8.32 12.90
C MET A 43 0.81 7.98 13.78
N THR A 44 0.55 7.56 15.02
CA THR A 44 1.52 7.15 16.05
C THR A 44 2.81 6.63 15.43
N VAL A 45 3.82 7.49 15.39
CA VAL A 45 5.17 7.10 15.00
C VAL A 45 5.67 6.25 16.15
N MET A 46 5.58 4.93 16.03
CA MET A 46 6.35 4.06 16.91
C MET A 46 7.80 4.43 16.66
N LYS A 47 8.40 5.12 17.63
CA LYS A 47 9.84 5.34 17.68
C LYS A 47 10.46 3.95 17.83
N ASN A 48 10.83 3.34 16.72
CA ASN A 48 11.73 2.20 16.78
C ASN A 48 13.06 2.71 17.35
N GLN A 49 13.75 1.88 18.12
CA GLN A 49 14.95 2.24 18.90
C GLN A 49 16.15 2.70 18.02
N HIS A 50 15.97 2.80 16.71
CA HIS A 50 16.92 3.23 15.69
C HIS A 50 16.35 4.37 14.82
N ASP A 51 15.92 5.46 15.46
CA ASP A 51 15.83 6.81 14.87
C ASP A 51 15.24 6.93 13.43
N GLU A 52 14.15 6.23 13.12
CA GLU A 52 13.49 6.38 11.81
C GLU A 52 12.53 7.58 11.82
N LEU A 53 13.09 8.80 11.71
CA LEU A 53 12.39 10.08 11.57
C LEU A 53 11.55 10.21 10.27
N ASN A 54 11.41 9.16 9.46
CA ASN A 54 11.13 9.31 8.03
C ASN A 54 10.30 8.13 7.47
N SER A 55 9.07 7.95 7.94
CA SER A 55 8.15 6.98 7.31
C SER A 55 7.71 7.53 5.94
N TRP A 56 8.44 7.19 4.89
CA TRP A 56 8.08 7.47 3.50
C TRP A 56 7.26 6.31 2.94
N ARG A 57 6.37 6.60 1.98
CA ARG A 57 5.69 5.58 1.18
C ARG A 57 6.20 5.65 -0.25
N VAL A 58 6.51 4.48 -0.80
CA VAL A 58 6.79 4.32 -2.23
C VAL A 58 5.49 3.92 -2.92
N CYS A 59 5.00 4.78 -3.81
CA CYS A 59 3.76 4.60 -4.55
C CYS A 59 4.06 4.48 -6.05
N ILE A 60 3.33 3.62 -6.76
CA ILE A 60 3.42 3.52 -8.22
C ILE A 60 2.23 4.28 -8.80
N ASP A 61 2.49 5.18 -9.74
CA ASP A 61 1.45 5.94 -10.41
C ASP A 61 0.79 5.13 -11.54
N TYR A 62 -0.26 4.41 -11.17
CA TYR A 62 -1.03 3.59 -12.10
C TYR A 62 -2.08 4.36 -12.91
N ARG A 63 -2.15 5.70 -12.87
CA ARG A 63 -3.24 6.45 -13.55
C ARG A 63 -3.40 6.10 -15.04
N ARG A 64 -2.28 5.99 -15.77
CA ARG A 64 -2.30 5.59 -17.20
C ARG A 64 -2.71 4.13 -17.39
N LEU A 65 -2.26 3.25 -16.50
CA LEU A 65 -2.64 1.84 -16.52
C LEU A 65 -4.14 1.68 -16.25
N ASN A 66 -4.66 2.35 -15.22
CA ASN A 66 -6.06 2.30 -14.84
C ASN A 66 -7.01 2.78 -15.96
N GLN A 67 -6.56 3.74 -16.79
CA GLN A 67 -7.32 4.19 -17.97
C GLN A 67 -7.34 3.16 -19.10
N ALA A 68 -6.33 2.30 -19.19
CA ALA A 68 -6.22 1.25 -20.20
C ALA A 68 -6.90 -0.07 -19.78
N THR A 69 -7.19 -0.24 -18.49
CA THR A 69 -7.85 -1.43 -17.94
C THR A 69 -9.36 -1.25 -17.86
N CYS A 70 -10.12 -2.30 -18.14
CA CYS A 70 -11.55 -2.34 -17.85
C CYS A 70 -11.77 -2.50 -16.34
N MET A 71 -12.68 -1.72 -15.75
CA MET A 71 -13.02 -1.83 -14.34
C MET A 71 -13.84 -3.10 -14.09
N ASP A 72 -13.37 -3.94 -13.17
CA ASP A 72 -14.17 -5.04 -12.65
C ASP A 72 -15.10 -4.53 -11.54
N HIS A 73 -16.40 -4.61 -11.78
CA HIS A 73 -17.43 -4.16 -10.85
C HIS A 73 -17.93 -5.34 -10.02
N PHE A 74 -17.15 -5.72 -9.00
CA PHE A 74 -17.64 -6.67 -8.00
C PHE A 74 -18.72 -6.00 -7.13
N PRO A 75 -19.95 -6.54 -7.05
CA PRO A 75 -21.02 -5.94 -6.26
C PRO A 75 -20.72 -6.08 -4.77
N LEU A 76 -20.44 -4.96 -4.10
CA LEU A 76 -20.32 -4.93 -2.65
C LEU A 76 -21.71 -4.87 -2.00
N PRO A 77 -21.92 -5.56 -0.86
CA PRO A 77 -23.17 -5.44 -0.12
C PRO A 77 -23.38 -4.01 0.35
N PHE A 78 -24.65 -3.58 0.41
CA PHE A 78 -24.99 -2.31 1.03
C PHE A 78 -24.62 -2.32 2.50
N ILE A 79 -24.21 -1.17 3.03
CA ILE A 79 -23.80 -1.04 4.44
C ILE A 79 -24.91 -1.50 5.39
N ASP A 80 -26.17 -1.22 5.07
CA ASP A 80 -27.32 -1.60 5.88
C ASP A 80 -27.43 -3.12 6.03
N GLN A 81 -27.14 -3.89 4.98
CA GLN A 81 -27.16 -5.36 5.03
C GLN A 81 -26.08 -5.92 5.97
N VAL A 82 -24.94 -5.23 6.05
CA VAL A 82 -23.86 -5.59 6.99
C VAL A 82 -24.28 -5.24 8.41
N LEU A 83 -24.87 -4.06 8.61
CA LEU A 83 -25.32 -3.59 9.94
C LEU A 83 -26.46 -4.44 10.50
N GLU A 84 -27.45 -4.82 9.69
CA GLU A 84 -28.53 -5.72 10.10
C GLU A 84 -27.99 -7.07 10.61
N LYS A 85 -26.98 -7.62 9.92
CA LYS A 85 -26.34 -8.89 10.35
C LYS A 85 -25.59 -8.75 11.68
N LEU A 86 -25.10 -7.56 12.00
CA LEU A 86 -24.40 -7.25 13.25
C LEU A 86 -25.36 -6.86 14.39
N SER A 87 -26.59 -6.44 14.07
CA SER A 87 -27.59 -6.04 15.06
C SER A 87 -27.91 -7.16 16.04
N GLY A 88 -27.98 -6.81 17.33
CA GLY A 88 -28.28 -7.75 18.41
C GLY A 88 -27.17 -8.76 18.75
N LYS A 89 -25.99 -8.65 18.13
CA LYS A 89 -24.81 -9.44 18.52
C LYS A 89 -24.15 -8.80 19.75
N SER A 90 -23.79 -9.60 20.74
CA SER A 90 -23.13 -9.11 21.96
C SER A 90 -21.66 -8.75 21.74
N HIS A 91 -21.01 -9.32 20.71
CA HIS A 91 -19.60 -9.15 20.39
C HIS A 91 -19.38 -9.17 18.88
N TYR A 92 -18.40 -8.42 18.39
CA TYR A 92 -17.90 -8.48 17.03
C TYR A 92 -16.37 -8.30 17.01
N TYR A 93 -15.72 -8.81 15.96
CA TYR A 93 -14.28 -8.69 15.77
C TYR A 93 -14.01 -7.98 14.45
N PHE A 94 -13.15 -6.96 14.50
CA PHE A 94 -12.59 -6.33 13.30
C PHE A 94 -11.23 -6.97 13.03
N LEU A 95 -11.11 -7.67 11.92
CA LEU A 95 -9.86 -8.28 11.48
C LEU A 95 -9.30 -7.44 10.33
N ASP A 96 -8.04 -7.03 10.45
CA ASP A 96 -7.31 -6.43 9.35
C ASP A 96 -6.55 -7.54 8.59
N GLY A 97 -6.84 -7.69 7.30
CA GLY A 97 -6.20 -8.69 6.44
C GLY A 97 -4.78 -8.31 6.01
N PHE A 98 -4.33 -7.08 6.28
CA PHE A 98 -2.97 -6.66 5.97
C PHE A 98 -2.00 -7.10 7.05
N SER A 99 -1.25 -8.17 6.80
CA SER A 99 -0.10 -8.53 7.63
C SER A 99 1.10 -7.65 7.22
N SER A 100 1.67 -6.93 8.20
CA SER A 100 2.87 -6.11 8.03
C SER A 100 4.14 -6.95 7.92
#